data_AF-A0A4Q4X3R0-F1
#
_entry.id   AF-A0A4Q4X3R0-F1
#
_cell.length_a   1.000
_cell.length_b   1.000
_cell.length_c   1.000
_cell.angle_alpha   90.00
_cell.angle_beta   90.00
_cell.angle_gamma   90.00
#
_symmetry.space_group_name_H-M   'P 1'
#
loop_
_entity.id
_entity.type
_entity.pdbx_description
1 polymer ?
#
loop_
_entity_poly.entity_id
_entity_poly.type
_entity_poly.pdbx_seq_one_letter_code
_entity_poly.pdbx_strand_id
1 'polypeptide(L)'
;MSTSAEATVPTLIQQLQERVQQLKAHTQQLTAQAATAPVDSVSAVVIPKLKVKKPEPYDSTKSVQGFLTQAKVYLRLERIEGNADRILIVAGFFKENALN
;
A
#
# COMPACT_ATOMS: atom_id res chain seq x y z
N MET A 1 -6.75 33.83 45.45
CA MET A 1 -6.40 32.42 45.67
C MET A 1 -6.46 31.72 44.32
N SER A 2 -5.32 31.57 43.66
CA SER A 2 -5.19 31.09 42.28
C SER A 2 -4.39 29.79 42.28
N THR A 3 -5.06 28.64 42.17
CA THR A 3 -4.41 27.34 41.94
C THR A 3 -5.44 26.40 41.32
N SER A 4 -5.56 26.41 39.99
CA SER A 4 -6.44 25.49 39.24
C SER A 4 -5.86 25.08 37.87
N ALA A 5 -4.55 25.27 37.65
CA ALA A 5 -3.88 24.85 36.42
C ALA A 5 -2.82 23.75 36.63
N GLU A 6 -2.37 23.53 37.86
CA GLU A 6 -1.22 22.67 38.16
C GLU A 6 -1.59 21.19 38.43
N ALA A 7 -2.86 20.90 38.73
CA ALA A 7 -3.34 19.53 38.97
C ALA A 7 -3.76 18.76 37.71
N THR A 8 -3.85 19.44 36.56
CA THR A 8 -4.36 18.86 35.31
C THR A 8 -3.27 18.13 34.52
N VAL A 9 -2.02 18.58 34.63
CA VAL A 9 -0.86 18.00 33.93
C VAL A 9 -0.49 16.60 34.44
N PRO A 10 -0.44 16.33 35.77
CA PRO A 10 -0.15 14.99 36.29
C PRO A 10 -1.18 13.95 35.84
N THR A 11 -2.46 14.35 35.82
CA THR A 11 -3.59 13.49 35.42
C THR A 11 -3.48 13.06 33.96
N LEU A 12 -3.09 13.97 33.06
CA LEU A 12 -2.94 13.67 31.64
C LEU A 12 -1.76 12.71 31.37
N ILE A 13 -0.64 12.90 32.07
CA ILE A 13 0.54 12.03 31.95
C ILE A 13 0.19 10.60 32.40
N GLN A 14 -0.55 10.46 33.49
CA GLN A 14 -0.97 9.17 34.00
C GLN A 14 -1.93 8.46 33.04
N GLN A 15 -2.88 9.20 32.46
CA GLN A 15 -3.80 8.66 31.46
C GLN A 15 -3.05 8.21 30.18
N LEU A 16 -2.02 8.95 29.76
CA LEU A 16 -1.19 8.55 28.62
C LEU A 16 -0.38 7.28 28.91
N GLN A 17 0.18 7.15 30.11
CA GLN A 17 0.91 5.94 30.52
C GLN A 17 0.02 4.71 30.51
N GLU A 18 -1.19 4.80 31.06
CA GLU A 18 -2.17 3.71 31.04
C GLU A 18 -2.53 3.30 29.61
N ARG A 19 -2.76 4.27 28.72
CA ARG A 19 -3.08 4.01 27.31
C ARG A 19 -1.94 3.35 26.56
N VAL A 20 -0.69 3.78 26.81
CA VAL A 20 0.50 3.14 26.24
C VAL A 20 0.63 1.70 26.71
N GLN A 21 0.40 1.44 28.01
CA GLN A 21 0.45 0.09 28.57
C GLN A 21 -0.63 -0.83 27.97
N GLN A 22 -1.85 -0.31 27.81
CA GLN A 22 -2.96 -1.02 27.19
C GLN A 22 -2.67 -1.35 25.71
N LEU A 23 -2.14 -0.39 24.94
CA LEU A 23 -1.74 -0.63 23.54
C LEU A 23 -0.66 -1.70 23.44
N LYS A 24 0.33 -1.68 24.34
CA LYS A 24 1.40 -2.67 24.37
C LYS A 24 0.85 -4.08 24.59
N ALA A 25 -0.07 -4.25 25.55
CA ALA A 25 -0.73 -5.52 25.82
C ALA A 25 -1.54 -6.01 24.61
N HIS A 26 -2.33 -5.13 23.98
CA HIS A 26 -3.09 -5.49 22.78
C HIS A 26 -2.20 -5.90 21.61
N THR A 27 -1.08 -5.21 21.39
CA THR A 27 -0.14 -5.53 20.32
C THR A 27 0.49 -6.91 20.55
N GLN A 28 0.86 -7.23 21.80
CA GLN A 28 1.39 -8.54 22.16
C GLN A 28 0.35 -9.65 21.98
N GLN A 29 -0.90 -9.40 22.37
CA GLN A 29 -2.00 -10.35 22.15
C GLN A 29 -2.25 -10.59 20.66
N LEU A 30 -2.26 -9.52 19.84
CA LEU A 30 -2.40 -9.65 18.39
C LEU A 30 -1.24 -10.45 17.78
N THR A 31 -0.02 -10.20 18.26
CA THR A 31 1.19 -10.92 17.81
C THR A 31 1.11 -12.40 18.18
N ALA A 32 0.66 -12.72 19.38
CA ALA A 32 0.47 -14.10 19.82
C ALA A 32 -0.64 -14.81 19.01
N GLN A 33 -1.74 -14.12 18.70
CA GLN A 33 -2.79 -14.64 17.83
C GLN A 33 -2.31 -14.86 16.39
N ALA A 34 -1.45 -13.98 15.87
CA ALA A 34 -0.83 -14.17 14.57
C ALA A 34 0.15 -15.37 14.56
N ALA A 35 0.78 -15.67 15.69
CA ALA A 35 1.69 -16.81 15.84
C ALA A 35 0.98 -18.16 16.10
N THR A 36 -0.24 -18.16 16.63
CA THR A 36 -1.03 -19.38 16.90
C THR A 36 -2.07 -19.67 15.83
N ALA A 37 -2.31 -18.77 14.89
CA ALA A 37 -3.08 -19.07 13.68
C ALA A 37 -2.37 -20.22 12.93
N PRO A 38 -3.07 -21.31 12.59
CA PRO A 38 -2.47 -22.39 11.85
C PRO A 38 -1.90 -21.83 10.54
N VAL A 39 -0.60 -21.99 10.35
CA VAL A 39 0.15 -21.65 9.13
C VAL A 39 -0.35 -22.47 7.92
N ASP A 40 -1.34 -23.34 8.12
CA ASP A 40 -2.07 -24.08 7.08
C ASP A 40 -3.24 -23.31 6.45
N SER A 41 -3.33 -22.02 6.71
CA SER A 41 -4.12 -21.12 5.88
C SER A 41 -3.30 -19.91 5.46
N VAL A 42 -2.19 -20.18 4.77
CA VAL A 42 -1.92 -19.44 3.53
C VAL A 42 -3.04 -19.77 2.55
N SER A 43 -4.27 -19.38 2.90
CA SER A 43 -5.18 -18.85 1.91
C SER A 43 -4.46 -17.59 1.50
N ALA A 44 -3.54 -17.74 0.54
CA ALA A 44 -3.14 -16.68 -0.36
C ALA A 44 -4.44 -15.91 -0.53
N VAL A 45 -4.51 -14.69 0.01
CA VAL A 45 -5.65 -13.84 -0.28
C VAL A 45 -5.65 -13.85 -1.78
N VAL A 46 -6.56 -14.63 -2.37
CA VAL A 46 -6.77 -14.67 -3.79
C VAL A 46 -7.45 -13.34 -3.99
N ILE A 47 -6.61 -12.29 -4.00
CA ILE A 47 -6.94 -11.03 -4.60
C ILE A 47 -7.33 -11.52 -5.99
N PRO A 48 -8.63 -11.46 -6.34
CA PRO A 48 -9.03 -11.90 -7.65
C PRO A 48 -8.11 -11.15 -8.59
N LYS A 49 -7.27 -11.89 -9.34
CA LYS A 49 -6.46 -11.31 -10.41
C LYS A 49 -7.49 -10.70 -11.33
N LEU A 50 -7.77 -9.42 -11.10
CA LEU A 50 -8.70 -8.66 -11.89
C LEU A 50 -8.20 -8.86 -13.30
N LYS A 51 -9.05 -9.27 -14.24
CA LYS A 51 -8.61 -9.41 -15.63
C LYS A 51 -8.29 -8.00 -16.12
N VAL A 52 -7.05 -7.55 -15.90
CA VAL A 52 -6.63 -6.21 -16.23
C VAL A 52 -6.44 -6.18 -17.74
N LYS A 53 -7.19 -5.30 -18.40
CA LYS A 53 -7.01 -5.07 -19.83
C LYS A 53 -5.62 -4.46 -20.03
N LYS A 54 -4.79 -5.12 -20.84
CA LYS A 54 -3.47 -4.60 -21.19
C LYS A 54 -3.60 -3.25 -21.93
N PRO A 55 -2.64 -2.33 -21.72
CA PRO A 55 -2.53 -1.11 -22.50
C PRO A 55 -2.48 -1.40 -23.99
N GLU A 56 -3.07 -0.50 -24.78
CA GLU A 56 -2.91 -0.59 -26.23
C GLU A 56 -1.49 -0.16 -26.62
N PRO A 57 -0.84 -0.83 -27.58
CA PRO A 57 0.50 -0.44 -28.02
C PRO A 57 0.54 1.01 -28.50
N TYR A 58 1.55 1.75 -28.05
CA TYR A 58 1.79 3.13 -28.42
C TYR A 58 2.56 3.18 -29.75
N ASP A 59 2.03 3.91 -30.73
CA ASP A 59 2.57 3.96 -32.09
C ASP A 59 2.88 5.38 -32.58
N SER A 60 3.16 6.31 -31.67
CA SER A 60 3.44 7.74 -31.90
C SER A 60 2.27 8.57 -32.47
N THR A 61 1.27 7.95 -33.07
CA THR A 61 0.08 8.64 -33.60
C THR A 61 -0.95 8.98 -32.53
N LYS A 62 -0.95 8.21 -31.44
CA LYS A 62 -1.90 8.34 -30.34
C LYS A 62 -1.43 9.37 -29.31
N SER A 63 -2.36 9.83 -28.47
CA SER A 63 -2.05 10.71 -27.34
C SER A 63 -1.12 10.01 -26.33
N VAL A 64 0.07 10.60 -26.12
CA VAL A 64 1.04 10.16 -25.10
C VAL A 64 0.39 10.13 -23.71
N GLN A 65 -0.38 11.17 -23.37
CA GLN A 65 -1.03 11.28 -22.07
C GLN A 65 -2.07 10.17 -21.84
N GLY A 66 -2.84 9.84 -22.88
CA GLY A 66 -3.82 8.76 -22.83
C GLY A 66 -3.14 7.41 -22.59
N PHE A 67 -2.07 7.13 -23.32
CA PHE A 67 -1.25 5.94 -23.13
C PHE A 67 -0.67 5.83 -21.72
N LEU A 68 0.00 6.89 -21.22
CA LEU A 68 0.60 6.90 -19.89
C LEU A 68 -0.44 6.72 -18.78
N THR A 69 -1.65 7.26 -18.97
CA THR A 69 -2.76 7.08 -18.03
C THR A 69 -3.17 5.61 -17.96
N GLN A 70 -3.34 4.96 -19.12
CA GLN A 70 -3.70 3.54 -19.19
C GLN A 70 -2.60 2.64 -18.61
N ALA A 71 -1.33 2.91 -18.93
CA ALA A 71 -0.18 2.19 -18.41
C ALA A 71 -0.06 2.32 -16.88
N LYS A 72 -0.27 3.51 -16.32
CA LYS A 72 -0.26 3.75 -14.87
C LYS A 72 -1.34 2.95 -14.15
N VAL A 73 -2.55 2.89 -14.71
CA VAL A 73 -3.65 2.09 -14.16
C VAL A 73 -3.31 0.60 -14.22
N TYR A 74 -2.78 0.13 -15.36
CA TYR A 74 -2.36 -1.25 -15.54
C TYR A 74 -1.32 -1.70 -14.49
N LEU A 75 -0.24 -0.92 -14.33
CA LEU A 75 0.83 -1.23 -13.37
C LEU A 75 0.35 -1.27 -11.92
N ARG A 76 -0.61 -0.42 -11.55
CA ARG A 76 -1.21 -0.41 -10.20
C ARG A 76 -2.05 -1.66 -9.94
N LEU A 77 -2.81 -2.11 -10.93
CA LEU A 77 -3.68 -3.28 -10.80
C LEU A 77 -2.89 -4.59 -10.83
N GLU A 78 -1.80 -4.66 -11.59
CA GLU A 78 -0.86 -5.79 -11.61
C GLU A 78 0.10 -5.80 -10.40
N ARG A 79 0.05 -4.78 -9.54
CA ARG A 79 0.90 -4.64 -8.35
C ARG A 79 2.39 -4.73 -8.65
N ILE A 80 2.83 -4.13 -9.76
CA ILE A 80 4.25 -4.05 -10.09
C ILE A 80 4.89 -3.03 -9.13
N GLU A 81 5.82 -3.47 -8.28
CA GLU A 81 6.43 -2.63 -7.25
C GLU A 81 7.75 -2.00 -7.69
N GLY A 82 8.57 -2.73 -8.46
CA GLY A 82 9.89 -2.28 -8.91
C GLY A 82 9.84 -1.18 -9.98
N ASN A 83 10.59 -0.10 -9.79
CA ASN A 83 10.67 0.98 -10.78
C ASN A 83 11.29 0.49 -12.11
N ALA A 84 12.32 -0.36 -12.04
CA ALA A 84 12.91 -0.96 -13.23
C ALA A 84 11.90 -1.84 -13.99
N ASP A 85 11.16 -2.69 -13.26
CA ASP A 85 10.13 -3.56 -13.84
C ASP A 85 9.01 -2.75 -14.49
N ARG A 86 8.56 -1.67 -13.83
CA ARG A 86 7.58 -0.75 -14.40
C ARG A 86 8.06 -0.14 -15.71
N ILE A 87 9.31 0.30 -15.78
CA ILE A 87 9.90 0.88 -16.99
C ILE A 87 9.97 -0.16 -18.10
N LEU A 88 10.49 -1.36 -17.81
CA LEU A 88 10.58 -2.47 -18.77
C LEU A 88 9.20 -2.87 -19.32
N ILE A 89 8.20 -2.99 -18.45
CA ILE A 89 6.83 -3.34 -18.84
C ILE A 89 6.21 -2.25 -19.71
N VAL A 90 6.37 -0.97 -19.35
CA VAL A 90 5.85 0.14 -20.16
C VAL A 90 6.57 0.21 -21.49
N ALA A 91 7.88 -0.01 -21.51
CA ALA A 91 8.68 -0.02 -22.72
C ALA A 91 8.22 -1.10 -23.71
N GLY A 92 7.79 -2.27 -23.21
CA GLY A 92 7.22 -3.34 -24.02
C GLY A 92 5.90 -3.00 -24.73
N PHE A 93 5.27 -1.86 -24.40
CA PHE A 93 4.09 -1.38 -25.11
C PHE A 93 4.41 -0.35 -26.21
N PHE A 94 5.67 0.03 -26.42
CA PHE A 94 6.05 0.85 -27.58
C PHE A 94 6.14 -0.01 -28.84
N LYS A 95 5.53 0.45 -29.95
CA LYS A 95 5.83 -0.11 -31.27
C LYS A 95 7.21 0.36 -31.72
N GLU A 96 7.86 -0.44 -32.57
CA GLU A 96 9.19 -0.18 -33.15
C GLU A 96 9.33 1.25 -33.71
N ASN A 97 8.28 1.74 -34.37
CA ASN A 97 8.21 3.07 -34.97
C ASN A 97 8.21 4.22 -33.95
N ALA A 98 7.89 3.94 -32.68
CA ALA A 98 7.82 4.92 -31.60
C ALA A 98 9.14 5.06 -30.82
N LEU A 99 10.17 4.26 -31.15
CA LEU A 99 11.49 4.27 -30.52
C LEU A 99 12.56 4.95 -31.38
N ASN A 100 12.18 5.48 -32.55
CA ASN A 100 13.05 6.19 -33.49
C ASN A 100 13.08 7.70 -33.26
#